data_AF-A0A959TWX2-F1
#
_entry.id   AF-A0A959TWX2-F1
#
_cell.length_a   1.000
_cell.length_b   1.000
_cell.length_c   1.000
_cell.angle_alpha   90.00
_cell.angle_beta   90.00
_cell.angle_gamma   90.00
#
_symmetry.space_group_name_H-M   'P 1'
#
loop_
_entity.id
_entity.type
_entity.pdbx_description
1 polymer ?
#
loop_
_entity_poly.entity_id
_entity_poly.type
_entity_poly.pdbx_seq_one_letter_code
_entity_poly.pdbx_strand_id
1 'polypeptide(L)' 'MVFEYDGYTFDKGFRIDILVEEHIVVELKSVEILPAVAYKQVLTYLRLMDLRVGLLINFGAELFKHGVKRIVN' A
#
# COMPACT_ATOMS: atom_id res chain seq x y z
N MET A 1 -3.25 5.60 -11.53
CA MET A 1 -4.69 5.77 -11.27
C MET A 1 -4.96 7.25 -11.13
N VAL A 2 -6.04 7.74 -11.75
CA VAL A 2 -6.53 9.09 -11.52
C VAL A 2 -7.33 9.09 -10.22
N PHE A 3 -7.09 10.03 -9.32
CA PHE A 3 -7.91 10.19 -8.11
C PHE A 3 -8.16 11.68 -7.81
N GLU A 4 -9.24 11.95 -7.07
CA GLU A 4 -9.56 13.26 -6.56
C GLU A 4 -9.23 13.36 -5.07
N TYR A 5 -8.58 14.45 -4.68
CA TYR A 5 -8.33 14.77 -3.28
C TYR A 5 -8.39 16.29 -3.11
N ASP A 6 -9.20 16.76 -2.16
CA ASP A 6 -9.37 18.19 -1.85
C ASP A 6 -9.73 19.05 -3.08
N GLY A 7 -10.56 18.51 -3.98
CA GLY A 7 -10.98 19.20 -5.21
C GLY A 7 -9.95 19.23 -6.34
N TYR A 8 -8.79 18.57 -6.16
CA TYR A 8 -7.75 18.45 -7.19
C TYR A 8 -7.74 17.05 -7.80
N THR A 9 -7.64 16.98 -9.13
CA THR A 9 -7.48 15.73 -9.88
C THR A 9 -6.00 15.42 -10.10
N PHE A 10 -5.55 14.23 -9.71
CA PHE A 10 -4.18 13.77 -9.89
C PHE A 10 -4.13 12.64 -10.91
N ASP A 11 -3.59 12.90 -12.11
CA ASP A 11 -3.62 11.95 -13.24
C ASP A 11 -2.71 10.71 -13.05
N LYS A 12 -1.59 10.86 -12.34
CA LYS A 12 -0.60 9.78 -12.14
C LYS A 12 -0.06 9.66 -10.73
N GLY A 13 -0.82 10.09 -9.72
CA GLY A 13 -0.24 10.20 -8.38
C GLY A 13 0.13 8.87 -7.73
N PHE A 14 -0.50 7.74 -8.12
CA PHE A 14 -0.17 6.44 -7.53
C PHE A 14 -0.32 5.24 -8.47
N ARG A 15 0.55 4.25 -8.26
CA ARG A 15 0.57 2.95 -8.94
C ARG A 15 0.67 1.85 -7.87
N ILE A 16 -0.37 1.04 -7.78
CA ILE A 16 -0.41 -0.14 -6.92
C ILE A 16 0.45 -1.23 -7.55
N ASP A 17 1.21 -1.95 -6.73
CA ASP A 17 1.99 -3.09 -7.20
C ASP A 17 1.08 -4.25 -7.59
N ILE A 18 0.21 -4.68 -6.67
CA ILE A 18 -0.76 -5.76 -6.90
C ILE A 18 -2.10 -5.41 -6.24
N LEU A 19 -3.19 -5.61 -7.00
CA LEU A 19 -4.56 -5.58 -6.50
C LEU A 19 -5.16 -6.97 -6.67
N VAL A 20 -5.53 -7.62 -5.57
CA VAL A 20 -6.09 -8.97 -5.58
C VAL A 20 -7.61 -8.88 -5.55
N GLU A 21 -8.24 -9.41 -6.60
CA GLU A 21 -9.70 -9.50 -6.75
C GLU A 21 -10.43 -8.16 -6.51
N GLU A 22 -9.79 -7.01 -6.69
CA GLU A 22 -10.34 -5.69 -6.34
C GLU A 22 -10.66 -5.49 -4.84
N HIS A 23 -10.18 -6.37 -3.95
CA HIS A 23 -10.48 -6.33 -2.51
C HIS A 23 -9.25 -6.07 -1.62
N ILE A 24 -8.06 -6.49 -2.04
CA ILE A 24 -6.84 -6.41 -1.23
C ILE A 24 -5.73 -5.71 -2.02
N VAL A 25 -5.21 -4.64 -1.43
CA VAL A 25 -4.00 -3.96 -1.92
C VAL A 25 -2.78 -4.68 -1.38
N VAL A 26 -1.82 -5.01 -2.24
CA VAL A 26 -0.52 -5.53 -1.83
C VAL A 26 0.58 -4.59 -2.32
N GLU A 27 1.36 -4.07 -1.39
CA GLU A 27 2.52 -3.21 -1.64
C GLU A 27 3.79 -3.98 -1.31
N LEU A 28 4.74 -3.98 -2.24
CA LEU A 28 6.00 -4.71 -2.12
C LEU A 28 7.16 -3.77 -1.87
N LYS A 29 8.07 -4.15 -0.97
CA LYS A 29 9.34 -3.46 -0.72
C LYS A 29 10.48 -4.48 -0.64
N SER A 30 11.70 -4.02 -0.90
CA SER A 30 12.93 -4.81 -0.72
C SER A 30 13.99 -3.94 -0.08
N VAL A 31 13.80 -3.66 1.22
CA VAL A 31 14.69 -2.79 2.01
C VAL A 31 15.06 -3.46 3.32
N GLU A 32 16.26 -3.20 3.83
CA GLU A 32 16.72 -3.74 5.11
C GLU A 32 15.83 -3.27 6.27
N ILE A 33 15.50 -1.97 6.30
CA ILE A 33 14.63 -1.37 7.31
C ILE A 33 13.41 -0.77 6.62
N LEU A 34 12.23 -1.25 6.99
CA LEU A 34 10.96 -0.77 6.46
C LEU A 34 10.60 0.59 7.10
N PRO A 35 10.58 1.70 6.34
CA PRO A 35 10.28 3.00 6.92
C PRO A 35 8.82 3.11 7.34
N ALA A 36 8.55 3.82 8.44
CA ALA A 36 7.20 4.02 8.96
C ALA A 36 6.24 4.73 7.96
N VAL A 37 6.77 5.46 6.97
CA VAL A 37 5.97 6.08 5.90
C VAL A 37 5.39 5.06 4.92
N ALA A 38 6.00 3.87 4.76
CA ALA A 38 5.49 2.84 3.83
C ALA A 38 4.05 2.40 4.16
N TYR A 39 3.66 2.45 5.43
CA TYR A 39 2.30 2.15 5.91
C TYR A 39 1.30 3.20 5.43
N LYS A 40 1.71 4.46 5.39
CA LYS A 40 0.85 5.57 4.93
C LYS A 40 0.49 5.39 3.46
N GLN A 41 1.42 4.87 2.65
CA GLN A 41 1.17 4.59 1.24
C GLN A 41 0.02 3.58 1.07
N VAL A 42 0.06 2.46 1.82
CA VAL A 42 -1.02 1.47 1.80
C VAL A 42 -2.33 2.06 2.30
N LEU A 43 -2.33 2.81 3.39
CA LEU A 43 -3.53 3.48 3.91
C LEU A 43 -4.15 4.46 2.89
N THR A 44 -3.32 5.19 2.14
CA THR A 44 -3.80 6.08 1.08
C THR A 44 -4.55 5.29 0.01
N TYR A 45 -4.01 4.16 -0.44
CA TYR A 45 -4.71 3.30 -1.41
C TYR A 45 -6.04 2.79 -0.87
N LEU A 46 -6.06 2.29 0.36
CA LEU A 46 -7.28 1.79 0.98
C LEU A 46 -8.37 2.87 1.03
N ARG A 47 -8.01 4.11 1.36
CA ARG A 47 -8.96 5.23 1.40
C ARG A 47 -9.44 5.67 0.01
N LEU A 48 -8.52 5.80 -0.95
CA LEU A 48 -8.85 6.24 -2.30
C LEU A 48 -9.70 5.22 -3.07
N MET A 49 -9.59 3.94 -2.71
CA MET A 49 -10.31 2.85 -3.39
C MET A 49 -11.48 2.28 -2.58
N ASP A 50 -11.77 2.85 -1.41
CA ASP A 50 -12.77 2.34 -0.46
C ASP A 50 -12.57 0.85 -0.10
N LEU A 51 -11.31 0.45 0.12
CA LEU A 51 -10.93 -0.91 0.51
C LEU A 51 -10.59 -1.00 2.00
N ARG A 52 -10.81 -2.18 2.58
CA ARG A 52 -10.60 -2.40 4.03
C ARG A 52 -9.24 -2.98 4.39
N VAL A 53 -8.63 -3.77 3.53
CA VAL A 53 -7.43 -4.57 3.88
C VAL A 53 -6.32 -4.35 2.88
N GLY A 54 -5.13 -4.06 3.41
CA GLY A 54 -3.89 -4.04 2.64
C GLY A 54 -2.82 -4.93 3.26
N LEU A 55 -1.89 -5.41 2.44
CA LEU A 55 -0.68 -6.13 2.84
C LEU A 55 0.54 -5.32 2.41
N LEU A 56 1.41 -5.02 3.36
CA LEU A 56 2.74 -4.49 3.10
C LEU A 56 3.74 -5.63 3.29
N ILE A 57 4.44 -6.00 2.23
CA ILE A 57 5.39 -7.12 2.23
C ILE A 57 6.79 -6.59 1.92
N ASN A 58 7.70 -6.70 2.90
CA ASN A 58 9.10 -6.37 2.74
C ASN A 58 9.95 -7.63 2.59
N PHE A 59 10.49 -7.86 1.39
CA PHE A 59 11.40 -8.97 1.07
C PHE A 59 12.85 -8.71 1.51
N GLY A 60 13.18 -7.51 1.98
CA GLY A 60 14.51 -7.20 2.52
C GLY A 60 14.71 -7.53 4.00
N ALA A 61 13.67 -8.03 4.68
CA ALA A 61 13.77 -8.46 6.08
C ALA A 61 14.42 -9.86 6.18
N GLU A 62 15.18 -10.10 7.26
CA GLU A 62 15.84 -11.39 7.51
C GLU A 62 14.85 -12.57 7.54
N LEU A 63 13.66 -12.37 8.14
CA LEU A 63 12.59 -13.36 8.16
C LEU A 63 11.31 -12.78 7.58
N PHE A 64 10.62 -13.58 6.76
CA PHE A 64 9.36 -13.19 6.11
C PHE A 64 8.30 -12.70 7.10
N LYS A 65 8.15 -13.37 8.25
CA LYS A 65 7.19 -12.98 9.30
C LYS A 65 7.42 -11.56 9.86
N HIS A 66 8.62 -11.02 9.74
CA HIS A 66 8.95 -9.64 10.14
C HIS A 66 8.75 -8.63 9.02
N GLY A 67 8.79 -9.09 7.77
CA GLY A 67 8.57 -8.28 6.58
C GLY A 67 7.10 -8.10 6.20
N VAL A 68 6.18 -8.94 6.68
CA VAL A 68 4.75 -8.88 6.32
C VAL A 68 3.94 -8.15 7.37
N LYS A 69 3.12 -7.20 6.94
CA LYS A 69 2.16 -6.51 7.80
C LYS A 69 0.80 -6.34 7.13
N ARG A 70 -0.24 -6.70 7.88
CA ARG A 70 -1.63 -6.42 7.53
C ARG A 70 -2.02 -5.03 8.03
N ILE A 71 -2.62 -4.25 7.16
CA ILE A 71 -3.07 -2.88 7.41
C ILE A 71 -4.57 -2.83 7.19
N VAL A 72 -5.31 -2.16 8.08
CA VAL A 72 -6.77 -2.03 8.03
C VAL A 72 -7.13 -0.54 8.07
N ASN A 73 -8.04 -0.11 7.20
CA ASN A 73 -8.58 1.26 7.15
C ASN A 73 -9.73 1.44 8.15
#